data_AF-A0A127EN64-F1
#
_entry.id   AF-A0A127EN64-F1
#
_cell.length_a   1.000
_cell.length_b   1.000
_cell.length_c   1.000
_cell.angle_alpha   90.00
_cell.angle_beta   90.00
_cell.angle_gamma   90.00
#
_symmetry.space_group_name_H-M   'P 1'
#
loop_
_entity.id
_entity.type
_entity.pdbx_description
1 polymer ?
#
loop_
_entity_poly.entity_id
_entity_poly.type
_entity_poly.pdbx_seq_one_letter_code
_entity_poly.pdbx_strand_id
1 'polypeptide(L)' 'MPKDAHIKAAEHHETGAKSHRAAAQQHGSNDHSKGKQQSSEALQHSKVAHQHSDEAHGKSQQQK' A
#
# COMPACT_ATOMS: atom_id res chain seq x y z
N MET A 1 -9.43 14.33 10.54
CA MET A 1 -10.55 14.52 9.60
C MET A 1 -10.57 13.34 8.61
N PRO A 2 -11.72 12.99 7.99
CA PRO A 2 -11.78 11.92 6.97
C PRO A 2 -10.79 12.14 5.81
N LYS A 3 -10.55 13.41 5.45
CA LYS A 3 -9.51 13.84 4.50
C LYS A 3 -8.12 13.33 4.85
N ASP A 4 -7.71 13.40 6.11
CA ASP A 4 -6.37 12.95 6.54
C ASP A 4 -6.23 11.43 6.39
N ALA A 5 -7.32 10.68 6.59
CA ALA A 5 -7.32 9.23 6.44
C ALA A 5 -7.21 8.81 4.95
N HIS A 6 -7.88 9.53 4.05
CA HIS A 6 -7.71 9.34 2.61
C HIS A 6 -6.31 9.69 2.13
N ILE A 7 -5.69 10.77 2.63
CA ILE A 7 -4.30 11.13 2.30
C ILE A 7 -3.35 10.03 2.74
N LYS A 8 -3.45 9.56 3.99
CA LYS A 8 -2.60 8.46 4.50
C LYS A 8 -2.77 7.17 3.71
N ALA A 9 -4.01 6.83 3.34
CA ALA A 9 -4.25 5.66 2.49
C ALA A 9 -3.59 5.79 1.11
N ALA A 10 -3.64 6.99 0.51
CA ALA A 10 -2.96 7.26 -0.76
C ALA A 10 -1.44 7.12 -0.64
N GLU A 11 -0.82 7.66 0.43
CA GLU A 11 0.62 7.54 0.69
C GLU A 11 1.07 6.07 0.83
N HIS A 12 0.28 5.24 1.52
CA HIS A 12 0.54 3.80 1.62
C HIS A 12 0.38 3.08 0.28
N HIS A 13 -0.62 3.46 -0.54
CA HIS A 13 -0.76 2.91 -1.89
C HIS A 13 0.41 3.29 -2.81
N GLU A 14 0.89 4.53 -2.77
CA GLU A 14 2.07 4.96 -3.54
C GLU A 14 3.33 4.18 -3.11
N THR A 15 3.52 4.00 -1.80
CA THR A 15 4.64 3.23 -1.25
C THR A 15 4.58 1.77 -1.69
N GLY A 16 3.41 1.14 -1.58
CA GLY A 16 3.20 -0.24 -2.05
C GLY A 16 3.42 -0.40 -3.55
N ALA A 17 2.95 0.55 -4.37
CA ALA A 17 3.17 0.54 -5.81
C ALA A 17 4.66 0.70 -6.18
N LYS A 18 5.40 1.56 -5.46
CA LYS A 18 6.86 1.69 -5.62
C LYS A 18 7.57 0.38 -5.28
N SER A 19 7.22 -0.27 -4.17
CA SER A 19 7.77 -1.56 -3.78
C SER A 19 7.45 -2.67 -4.79
N HIS A 20 6.24 -2.71 -5.36
CA HIS A 20 5.91 -3.64 -6.44
C HIS A 20 6.75 -3.40 -7.71
N ARG A 21 6.96 -2.13 -8.10
CA ARG A 21 7.84 -1.81 -9.24
C ARG A 21 9.28 -2.23 -8.98
N ALA A 22 9.80 -1.95 -7.78
CA ALA A 22 11.17 -2.31 -7.42
C ALA A 22 11.33 -3.84 -7.38
N ALA A 23 10.37 -4.56 -6.81
CA ALA A 23 10.30 -6.01 -6.85
C ALA A 23 10.31 -6.54 -8.29
N ALA A 24 9.50 -5.97 -9.19
CA ALA A 24 9.45 -6.38 -10.60
C ALA A 24 10.78 -6.13 -11.35
N GLN A 25 11.45 -5.00 -11.09
CA GLN A 25 12.78 -4.72 -11.65
C GLN A 25 13.84 -5.71 -11.12
N GLN A 26 13.77 -6.05 -9.83
CA GLN A 26 14.66 -7.03 -9.21
C GLN A 26 14.33 -8.47 -9.61
N HIS A 27 13.07 -8.77 -9.97
CA HIS A 27 12.65 -10.10 -10.40
C HIS A 27 13.28 -10.53 -11.74
N GLY A 28 13.68 -9.56 -12.58
CA GLY A 28 14.51 -9.80 -13.76
C GLY A 28 16.02 -9.88 -13.46
N SER A 29 16.43 -9.59 -12.24
CA SER A 29 17.81 -9.63 -11.77
C SER A 29 18.04 -10.92 -10.96
N ASN A 30 19.30 -11.35 -10.82
CA ASN A 30 19.67 -12.64 -10.22
C ASN A 30 19.38 -12.78 -8.70
N ASP A 31 18.62 -11.86 -8.11
CA ASP A 31 18.34 -11.74 -6.67
C ASP A 31 16.83 -11.92 -6.37
N HIS A 32 16.36 -13.15 -6.57
CA HIS A 32 14.97 -13.55 -6.33
C HIS A 32 14.53 -13.35 -4.86
N SER A 33 15.47 -13.42 -3.92
CA SER A 33 15.19 -13.27 -2.48
C SER A 33 14.76 -11.85 -2.13
N LYS A 34 15.46 -10.83 -2.66
CA LYS A 34 15.04 -9.43 -2.51
C LYS A 34 13.72 -9.15 -3.19
N GLY A 35 13.51 -9.66 -4.41
CA GLY A 35 12.25 -9.52 -5.13
C GLY A 35 11.05 -10.03 -4.31
N LYS A 36 11.19 -11.18 -3.66
CA LYS A 36 10.16 -11.73 -2.76
C LYS A 36 9.94 -10.84 -1.53
N GLN A 37 11.00 -10.36 -0.89
CA GLN A 37 10.87 -9.51 0.29
C GLN A 37 10.12 -8.21 -0.06
N GLN A 38 10.53 -7.54 -1.14
CA GLN A 38 9.88 -6.32 -1.60
C GLN A 38 8.43 -6.53 -2.02
N SER A 39 8.12 -7.68 -2.65
CA SER A 39 6.73 -8.05 -2.96
C SER A 39 5.89 -8.28 -1.71
N SER A 40 6.44 -8.90 -0.67
CA SER A 40 5.75 -9.08 0.62
C SER A 40 5.52 -7.75 1.33
N GLU A 41 6.51 -6.86 1.34
CA GLU A 41 6.37 -5.51 1.89
C GLU A 41 5.31 -4.71 1.13
N ALA A 42 5.29 -4.80 -0.20
CA ALA A 42 4.27 -4.17 -1.04
C ALA A 42 2.85 -4.67 -0.70
N LEU A 43 2.69 -5.99 -0.54
CA LEU A 43 1.43 -6.61 -0.11
C LEU A 43 0.97 -6.11 1.27
N GLN A 44 1.89 -5.98 2.23
CA GLN A 44 1.56 -5.43 3.56
C GLN A 44 1.12 -3.97 3.47
N HIS A 45 1.84 -3.14 2.71
CA HIS A 45 1.45 -1.74 2.50
C HIS A 45 0.07 -1.62 1.85
N SER A 46 -0.22 -2.45 0.85
CA SER A 46 -1.53 -2.47 0.19
C SER A 46 -2.65 -2.87 1.16
N LYS A 47 -2.39 -3.84 2.06
CA LYS A 47 -3.37 -4.26 3.07
C LYS A 47 -3.67 -3.14 4.07
N VAL A 48 -2.64 -2.46 4.56
CA VAL A 48 -2.76 -1.31 5.47
C VAL A 48 -3.49 -0.15 4.79
N ALA A 49 -3.16 0.15 3.54
CA ALA A 49 -3.83 1.18 2.75
C ALA A 49 -5.34 0.89 2.56
N HIS A 50 -5.68 -0.38 2.32
CA HIS A 50 -7.07 -0.82 2.19
C HIS A 50 -7.83 -0.67 3.51
N GLN A 51 -7.23 -1.08 4.64
CA GLN A 51 -7.84 -0.90 5.96
C GLN A 51 -8.07 0.57 6.30
N HIS A 52 -7.10 1.45 6.01
CA HIS A 52 -7.28 2.88 6.23
C HIS A 52 -8.35 3.49 5.31
N SER A 53 -8.44 3.01 4.06
CA SER A 53 -9.49 3.42 3.13
C SER A 53 -10.87 2.99 3.62
N ASP A 54 -11.02 1.74 4.07
CA ASP A 54 -12.27 1.22 4.64
C ASP A 54 -12.68 1.99 5.90
N GLU A 55 -11.72 2.28 6.80
CA GLU A 55 -11.99 3.07 8.00
C GLU A 55 -12.41 4.50 7.67
N ALA A 56 -11.73 5.15 6.70
CA ALA A 56 -12.09 6.48 6.23
C ALA A 56 -13.50 6.48 5.62
N HIS A 57 -13.82 5.45 4.83
CA HIS A 57 -15.11 5.31 4.17
C HIS A 57 -16.22 5.06 5.19
N GLY A 58 -15.99 4.19 6.18
CA GLY A 58 -16.92 3.95 7.29
C GLY A 58 -17.17 5.20 8.12
N LYS A 59 -16.11 5.90 8.54
CA LYS A 59 -16.22 7.18 9.27
C LYS A 59 -16.93 8.26 8.45
N SER A 60 -16.70 8.31 7.13
CA SER A 60 -17.39 9.26 6.24
C SER A 60 -18.86 8.91 6.05
N GLN A 61 -19.26 7.64 6.08
CA GLN A 61 -20.67 7.24 6.03
C GLN A 61 -21.39 7.56 7.34
N GLN A 62 -20.70 7.47 8.46
CA GLN A 62 -21.25 7.77 9.79
C GLN A 62 -21.37 9.28 10.08
N GLN A 63 -20.76 10.12 9.24
CA GLN A 63 -20.85 11.59 9.28
C GLN A 63 -21.87 12.17 8.28
N LYS A 64 -22.66 11.32 7.60
CA LYS A 64 -23.83 11.74 6.81
C LYS A 64 -25.05 11.88 7.70
#